data_AF-A0A5E3XMY2-F1
#
_entry.id   AF-A0A5E3XMY2-F1
#
_cell.length_a   1.000
_cell.length_b   1.000
_cell.length_c   1.000
_cell.angle_alpha   90.00
_cell.angle_beta   90.00
_cell.angle_gamma   90.00
#
_symmetry.space_group_name_H-M   'P 1'
#
loop_
_entity.id
_entity.type
_entity.pdbx_description
1 polymer ?
#
loop_
_entity_poly.entity_id
_entity_poly.type
_entity_poly.pdbx_seq_one_letter_code
_entity_poly.pdbx_strand_id
1 'polypeptide(L)'
;MKFSIASVLIAGAAVAQGSLLAERSSSLCSYGTAALQEQLSFVYPLFTACKTALNGKYTNPWGNKICVAAAVVGSPGLIRDALSCSYSSMGDLDTLPYLDYSVYAAIVGSCAYSSTACKITKQNLIDLVYGAISAESSAVWPSSSDALTDTYITPIFTWTATGSKIPYTNFNDWLHYAPDDESDC
;
A
#
# COMPACT_ATOMS: atom_id res chain seq x y z
N MET A 1 33.54 -52.81 -6.95
CA MET A 1 32.07 -52.76 -7.05
C MET A 1 31.64 -51.38 -6.55
N LYS A 2 31.52 -50.40 -7.45
CA LYS A 2 30.26 -49.73 -7.89
C LYS A 2 29.41 -49.16 -6.73
N PHE A 3 29.48 -47.83 -6.60
CA PHE A 3 28.58 -46.97 -5.84
C PHE A 3 27.17 -46.94 -6.47
N SER A 4 26.13 -46.81 -5.65
CA SER A 4 24.85 -46.24 -6.09
C SER A 4 24.20 -45.53 -4.91
N ILE A 5 24.23 -44.20 -4.96
CA ILE A 5 23.45 -43.30 -4.10
C ILE A 5 22.16 -43.02 -4.89
N ALA A 6 21.01 -43.35 -4.31
CA ALA A 6 19.71 -43.02 -4.89
C ALA A 6 19.40 -41.54 -4.65
N SER A 7 19.40 -40.75 -5.72
CA SER A 7 18.87 -39.39 -5.71
C SER A 7 17.35 -39.44 -5.86
N VAL A 8 16.62 -39.09 -4.80
CA VAL A 8 15.16 -38.91 -4.86
C VAL A 8 14.87 -37.53 -5.46
N LEU A 9 14.12 -37.54 -6.57
CA LEU A 9 13.61 -36.36 -7.26
C LEU A 9 12.57 -35.62 -6.40
N ILE A 10 12.93 -34.47 -5.85
CA ILE A 10 11.99 -33.52 -5.24
C ILE A 10 11.55 -32.54 -6.35
N ALA A 11 10.67 -32.99 -7.25
CA ALA A 11 10.11 -32.13 -8.31
C ALA A 11 8.62 -31.77 -8.09
N GLY A 12 7.93 -32.43 -7.15
CA GLY A 12 6.48 -32.26 -6.96
C GLY A 12 6.04 -31.14 -6.02
N ALA A 13 6.83 -30.83 -4.99
CA ALA A 13 6.42 -29.87 -3.94
C ALA A 13 6.38 -28.41 -4.43
N ALA A 14 7.32 -28.02 -5.31
CA ALA A 14 7.39 -26.67 -5.85
C ALA A 14 6.21 -26.34 -6.78
N VAL A 15 5.70 -27.33 -7.52
CA VAL A 15 4.58 -27.13 -8.47
C VAL A 15 3.25 -26.96 -7.73
N ALA A 16 3.02 -27.72 -6.65
CA ALA A 16 1.82 -27.60 -5.83
C ALA A 16 1.80 -26.30 -4.99
N GLN A 17 2.96 -25.85 -4.51
CA GLN A 17 3.07 -24.53 -3.88
C GLN A 17 2.81 -23.41 -4.88
N GLY A 18 3.31 -23.53 -6.11
CA GLY A 18 3.06 -22.56 -7.18
C GLY A 18 1.56 -22.41 -7.52
N SER A 19 0.81 -23.51 -7.60
CA SER A 19 -0.63 -23.44 -7.90
C SER A 19 -1.45 -22.82 -6.77
N LEU A 20 -1.14 -23.17 -5.50
CA LEU A 20 -1.84 -22.61 -4.34
C LEU A 20 -1.54 -21.12 -4.15
N LEU A 21 -0.29 -20.70 -4.39
CA LEU A 21 0.08 -19.28 -4.36
C LEU A 21 -0.60 -18.50 -5.49
N ALA A 22 -0.71 -19.07 -6.69
CA ALA A 22 -1.42 -18.45 -7.80
C ALA A 22 -2.93 -18.32 -7.53
N GLU A 23 -3.55 -19.32 -6.92
CA GLU A 23 -4.99 -19.28 -6.56
C GLU A 23 -5.27 -18.25 -5.47
N ARG A 24 -4.47 -18.23 -4.39
CA ARG A 24 -4.56 -17.21 -3.33
C ARG A 24 -4.30 -15.80 -3.86
N SER A 25 -3.29 -15.63 -4.72
CA SER A 25 -3.02 -14.33 -5.36
C SER A 25 -4.18 -13.90 -6.25
N SER A 26 -4.82 -14.82 -6.99
CA SER A 26 -5.97 -14.52 -7.82
C SER A 26 -7.20 -14.10 -7.00
N SER A 27 -7.45 -14.73 -5.85
CA SER A 27 -8.57 -14.37 -4.97
C SER A 27 -8.36 -13.01 -4.31
N LEU A 28 -7.16 -12.75 -3.78
CA LEU A 28 -6.80 -11.46 -3.18
C LEU A 28 -6.83 -10.33 -4.22
N CYS A 29 -6.24 -10.55 -5.39
CA CYS A 29 -6.32 -9.64 -6.54
C CYS A 29 -7.76 -9.21 -6.87
N SER A 30 -8.67 -10.19 -6.98
CA SER A 30 -10.06 -9.92 -7.33
C SER A 30 -10.79 -9.17 -6.22
N TYR A 31 -10.55 -9.55 -4.95
CA TYR A 31 -11.09 -8.86 -3.79
C TYR A 31 -10.63 -7.41 -3.71
N GLY A 32 -9.31 -7.16 -3.70
CA GLY A 32 -8.75 -5.82 -3.60
C GLY A 32 -9.19 -4.91 -4.74
N THR A 33 -9.25 -5.44 -5.97
CA THR A 33 -9.72 -4.66 -7.13
C THR A 33 -11.19 -4.25 -6.98
N ALA A 34 -12.07 -5.18 -6.59
CA ALA A 34 -13.49 -4.89 -6.40
C ALA A 34 -13.72 -3.89 -5.26
N ALA A 35 -13.08 -4.10 -4.10
CA ALA A 35 -13.20 -3.23 -2.95
C ALA A 35 -12.75 -1.79 -3.27
N LEU A 36 -11.64 -1.61 -4.00
CA LEU A 36 -11.19 -0.28 -4.44
C LEU A 36 -12.15 0.40 -5.43
N GLN A 37 -12.90 -0.36 -6.22
CA GLN A 37 -13.91 0.17 -7.14
C GLN A 37 -15.20 0.57 -6.43
N GLU A 38 -15.46 0.03 -5.24
CA GLU A 38 -16.59 0.40 -4.38
C GLU A 38 -16.32 1.65 -3.54
N GLN A 39 -15.06 2.09 -3.44
CA GLN A 39 -14.67 3.33 -2.77
C GLN A 39 -15.18 4.59 -3.51
N LEU A 40 -14.93 5.76 -2.92
CA LEU A 40 -15.21 7.03 -3.61
C LEU A 40 -14.49 7.10 -4.96
N SER A 41 -15.14 7.71 -5.95
CA SER A 41 -14.80 7.61 -7.37
C SER A 41 -13.36 8.01 -7.76
N PHE A 42 -12.64 8.73 -6.91
CA PHE A 42 -11.25 9.11 -7.12
C PHE A 42 -10.23 8.04 -6.69
N VAL A 43 -10.63 7.06 -5.87
CA VAL A 43 -9.71 6.08 -5.28
C VAL A 43 -9.15 5.12 -6.32
N TYR A 44 -10.00 4.52 -7.15
CA TYR A 44 -9.55 3.56 -8.16
C TYR A 44 -8.65 4.19 -9.26
N PRO A 45 -8.92 5.42 -9.76
CA PRO A 45 -7.95 6.16 -10.57
C PRO A 45 -6.58 6.32 -9.89
N LEU A 46 -6.55 6.66 -8.61
CA LEU A 46 -5.31 6.84 -7.87
C LEU A 46 -4.54 5.52 -7.68
N PHE A 47 -5.23 4.40 -7.43
CA PHE A 47 -4.64 3.07 -7.48
C PHE A 47 -4.03 2.77 -8.86
N THR A 48 -4.74 3.10 -9.94
CA THR A 48 -4.25 2.91 -11.31
C THR A 48 -2.98 3.73 -11.57
N ALA A 49 -2.92 4.95 -11.03
CA ALA A 49 -1.73 5.80 -11.07
C ALA A 49 -0.57 5.16 -10.30
N CYS A 50 -0.80 4.60 -9.10
CA CYS A 50 0.21 3.84 -8.35
C CYS A 50 0.75 2.67 -9.17
N LYS A 51 -0.13 1.81 -9.70
CA LYS A 51 0.27 0.66 -10.53
C LYS A 51 1.12 1.08 -11.72
N THR A 52 0.74 2.18 -12.38
CA THR A 52 1.48 2.76 -13.50
C THR A 52 2.86 3.28 -13.06
N ALA A 53 2.95 3.94 -11.91
CA ALA A 53 4.19 4.49 -11.37
C ALA A 53 5.21 3.41 -10.97
N LEU A 54 4.74 2.20 -10.64
CA LEU A 54 5.61 1.03 -10.43
C LEU A 54 6.14 0.42 -11.74
N ASN A 55 5.56 0.78 -12.88
CA ASN A 55 6.03 0.45 -14.24
C ASN A 55 6.27 -1.07 -14.43
N GLY A 56 5.36 -1.90 -13.94
CA GLY A 56 5.43 -3.36 -14.10
C GLY A 56 6.58 -4.03 -13.34
N LYS A 57 7.20 -3.35 -12.37
CA LYS A 57 8.22 -3.92 -11.49
C LYS A 57 7.71 -4.04 -10.06
N TYR A 58 7.91 -5.23 -9.47
CA TYR A 58 7.79 -5.40 -8.03
C TYR A 58 9.06 -4.84 -7.36
N THR A 59 8.91 -3.67 -6.74
CA THR A 59 9.91 -3.10 -5.82
C THR A 59 9.24 -2.94 -4.46
N ASN A 60 9.29 -1.75 -3.87
CA ASN A 60 8.58 -1.41 -2.66
C ASN A 60 7.43 -0.47 -3.04
N PRO A 61 6.15 -0.83 -2.87
CA PRO A 61 5.06 0.11 -3.11
C PRO A 61 5.18 1.34 -2.21
N TRP A 62 5.70 1.18 -0.99
CA TRP A 62 5.96 2.28 -0.05
C TRP A 62 7.20 3.10 -0.40
N GLY A 63 7.93 2.72 -1.45
CA GLY A 63 8.97 3.52 -2.08
C GLY A 63 8.43 4.52 -3.11
N ASN A 64 7.12 4.55 -3.37
CA ASN A 64 6.50 5.46 -4.32
C ASN A 64 5.40 6.30 -3.66
N LYS A 65 5.54 7.63 -3.72
CA LYS A 65 4.57 8.55 -3.10
C LYS A 65 3.13 8.39 -3.61
N ILE A 66 2.93 7.99 -4.86
CA ILE A 66 1.58 7.80 -5.44
C ILE A 66 0.95 6.55 -4.84
N CYS A 67 1.74 5.49 -4.61
CA CYS A 67 1.25 4.29 -3.94
C CYS A 67 0.95 4.51 -2.46
N VAL A 68 1.75 5.32 -1.76
CA VAL A 68 1.42 5.73 -0.38
C VAL A 68 0.14 6.58 -0.36
N ALA A 69 -0.04 7.49 -1.32
CA ALA A 69 -1.29 8.26 -1.46
C ALA A 69 -2.49 7.34 -1.74
N ALA A 70 -2.33 6.34 -2.60
CA ALA A 70 -3.37 5.35 -2.88
C ALA A 70 -3.72 4.52 -1.65
N ALA A 71 -2.73 4.12 -0.84
CA ALA A 71 -2.97 3.41 0.41
C ALA A 71 -3.74 4.27 1.42
N VAL A 72 -3.44 5.57 1.53
CA VAL A 72 -4.18 6.49 2.42
C VAL A 72 -5.68 6.48 2.16
N VAL A 73 -6.12 6.30 0.92
CA VAL A 73 -7.54 6.36 0.54
C VAL A 73 -8.13 5.03 0.10
N GLY A 74 -7.32 3.97 0.12
CA GLY A 74 -7.72 2.64 -0.31
C GLY A 74 -7.39 1.56 0.71
N SER A 75 -6.79 1.90 1.86
CA SER A 75 -6.11 1.00 2.80
C SER A 75 -4.85 0.31 2.22
N PRO A 76 -3.83 0.01 3.06
CA PRO A 76 -2.59 -0.59 2.57
C PRO A 76 -2.78 -2.01 2.03
N GLY A 77 -3.67 -2.78 2.66
CA GLY A 77 -3.91 -4.17 2.28
C GLY A 77 -4.72 -4.33 1.00
N LEU A 78 -5.77 -3.53 0.76
CA LEU A 78 -6.46 -3.55 -0.55
C LEU A 78 -5.53 -3.10 -1.68
N ILE A 79 -4.65 -2.13 -1.43
CA ILE A 79 -3.63 -1.74 -2.42
C ILE A 79 -2.68 -2.90 -2.69
N ARG A 80 -2.16 -3.58 -1.66
CA ARG A 80 -1.31 -4.78 -1.82
C ARG A 80 -2.04 -5.83 -2.66
N ASP A 81 -3.26 -6.14 -2.29
CA ASP A 81 -4.07 -7.19 -2.88
C ASP A 81 -4.36 -6.89 -4.35
N ALA A 82 -4.81 -5.68 -4.68
CA ALA A 82 -5.03 -5.26 -6.06
C ALA A 82 -3.73 -5.21 -6.88
N LEU A 83 -2.59 -4.86 -6.26
CA LEU A 83 -1.28 -4.93 -6.93
C LEU A 83 -0.85 -6.38 -7.23
N SER A 84 -1.27 -7.37 -6.42
CA SER A 84 -0.94 -8.78 -6.66
C SER A 84 -1.42 -9.29 -8.02
N CYS A 85 -2.42 -8.64 -8.64
CA CYS A 85 -2.86 -8.89 -10.02
C CYS A 85 -1.73 -8.74 -11.06
N SER A 86 -0.78 -7.85 -10.79
CA SER A 86 0.33 -7.52 -11.70
C SER A 86 1.68 -8.05 -11.22
N TYR A 87 1.76 -8.50 -9.97
CA TYR A 87 3.01 -8.86 -9.30
C TYR A 87 2.83 -10.19 -8.55
N SER A 88 3.11 -11.30 -9.22
CA SER A 88 2.96 -12.65 -8.65
C SER A 88 3.86 -12.94 -7.45
N SER A 89 4.93 -12.14 -7.26
CA SER A 89 5.82 -12.20 -6.10
C SER A 89 5.43 -11.24 -4.98
N MET A 90 4.23 -10.65 -5.03
CA MET A 90 3.74 -9.77 -3.97
C MET A 90 3.66 -10.56 -2.66
N GLY A 91 4.47 -10.17 -1.68
CA GLY A 91 4.44 -10.75 -0.33
C GLY A 91 3.16 -10.42 0.43
N ASP A 92 3.07 -10.94 1.64
CA ASP A 92 2.08 -10.50 2.62
C ASP A 92 2.36 -9.07 3.08
N LEU A 93 1.31 -8.32 3.47
CA LEU A 93 1.39 -6.88 3.74
C LEU A 93 2.46 -6.54 4.78
N ASP A 94 2.57 -7.34 5.83
CA ASP A 94 3.54 -7.25 6.92
C ASP A 94 4.98 -7.59 6.51
N THR A 95 5.16 -8.24 5.36
CA THR A 95 6.47 -8.60 4.79
C THR A 95 6.98 -7.61 3.74
N LEU A 96 6.17 -6.62 3.36
CA LEU A 96 6.59 -5.59 2.41
C LEU A 96 7.75 -4.75 3.00
N PRO A 97 8.61 -4.16 2.15
CA PRO A 97 9.68 -3.33 2.65
C PRO A 97 9.13 -2.06 3.31
N TYR A 98 9.80 -1.57 4.34
CA TYR A 98 9.39 -0.34 5.04
C TYR A 98 9.22 0.87 4.13
N LEU A 99 8.41 1.83 4.58
CA LEU A 99 8.26 3.14 3.96
C LEU A 99 9.63 3.75 3.65
N ASP A 100 9.88 4.08 2.39
CA ASP A 100 11.13 4.74 2.05
C ASP A 100 11.19 6.10 2.76
N TYR A 101 12.28 6.34 3.49
CA TYR A 101 12.42 7.55 4.28
C TYR A 101 12.41 8.82 3.41
N SER A 102 12.81 8.73 2.15
CA SER A 102 12.70 9.83 1.18
C SER A 102 11.23 10.16 0.84
N VAL A 103 10.34 9.15 0.81
CA VAL A 103 8.90 9.34 0.65
C VAL A 103 8.31 9.96 1.91
N TYR A 104 8.69 9.47 3.10
CA TYR A 104 8.29 10.11 4.36
C TYR A 104 8.72 11.58 4.41
N ALA A 105 9.97 11.87 4.04
CA ALA A 105 10.48 13.23 3.97
C ALA A 105 9.77 14.11 2.94
N ALA A 106 9.31 13.52 1.82
CA ALA A 106 8.48 14.23 0.85
C ALA A 106 7.09 14.59 1.40
N ILE A 107 6.57 13.83 2.37
CA ILE A 107 5.28 14.09 3.04
C ILE A 107 5.41 15.18 4.10
N VAL A 108 6.41 15.08 4.98
CA VAL A 108 6.54 15.97 6.15
C VAL A 108 7.49 17.17 5.91
N GLY A 109 8.20 17.18 4.79
CA GLY A 109 9.18 18.20 4.43
C GLY A 109 10.58 17.97 5.01
N SER A 110 11.47 18.94 4.77
CA SER A 110 12.91 18.85 5.09
C SER A 110 13.23 18.62 6.57
N CYS A 111 12.31 18.95 7.47
CA CYS A 111 12.46 18.70 8.90
C CYS A 111 12.37 17.22 9.30
N ALA A 112 12.09 16.30 8.36
CA ALA A 112 12.23 14.86 8.58
C ALA A 112 13.63 14.49 9.11
N TYR A 113 14.68 15.12 8.59
CA TYR A 113 16.07 14.83 8.94
C TYR A 113 16.58 15.55 10.20
N SER A 114 15.70 16.28 10.92
CA SER A 114 16.06 16.94 12.17
C SER A 114 16.06 15.96 13.35
N SER A 115 16.76 16.28 14.44
CA SER A 115 16.84 15.42 15.64
C SER A 115 15.49 15.10 16.28
N THR A 116 14.50 15.99 16.14
CA THR A 116 13.13 15.77 16.65
C THR A 116 12.18 15.21 15.58
N ALA A 117 12.60 15.16 14.32
CA ALA A 117 11.86 14.76 13.10
C ALA A 117 10.40 15.22 13.03
N CYS A 118 10.04 15.95 11.96
CA CYS A 118 8.62 16.26 11.73
C CYS A 118 7.78 14.99 11.62
N LYS A 119 6.57 15.08 12.15
CA LYS A 119 5.55 14.03 12.17
C LYS A 119 4.44 14.39 11.19
N ILE A 120 3.79 13.38 10.62
CA ILE A 120 2.69 13.55 9.66
C ILE A 120 1.50 14.19 10.36
N THR A 121 0.97 15.25 9.76
CA THR A 121 -0.29 15.90 10.14
C THR A 121 -1.40 15.51 9.16
N LYS A 122 -2.67 15.78 9.52
CA LYS A 122 -3.79 15.59 8.59
C LYS A 122 -3.56 16.35 7.28
N GLN A 123 -3.07 17.60 7.36
CA GLN A 123 -2.77 18.41 6.18
C GLN A 123 -1.72 17.75 5.29
N ASN A 124 -0.69 17.11 5.86
CA ASN A 124 0.31 16.41 5.04
C ASN A 124 -0.30 15.25 4.24
N LEU A 125 -1.27 14.52 4.80
CA LEU A 125 -1.96 13.45 4.07
C LEU A 125 -2.95 14.00 3.04
N ILE A 126 -3.64 15.10 3.33
CA ILE A 126 -4.47 15.82 2.36
C ILE A 126 -3.61 16.24 1.16
N ASP A 127 -2.50 16.93 1.42
CA ASP A 127 -1.58 17.43 0.38
C ASP A 127 -0.97 16.28 -0.43
N LEU A 128 -0.66 15.16 0.22
CA LEU A 128 -0.17 13.95 -0.45
C LEU A 128 -1.20 13.42 -1.46
N VAL A 129 -2.46 13.25 -1.03
CA VAL A 129 -3.53 12.71 -1.87
C VAL A 129 -3.87 13.67 -3.01
N TYR A 130 -4.14 14.94 -2.72
CA TYR A 130 -4.43 15.93 -3.75
C TYR A 130 -3.25 16.13 -4.71
N GLY A 131 -2.01 16.09 -4.20
CA GLY A 131 -0.80 16.15 -5.00
C GLY A 131 -0.65 14.94 -5.93
N ALA A 132 -1.02 13.74 -5.48
CA ALA A 132 -0.98 12.54 -6.30
C ALA A 132 -2.06 12.57 -7.40
N ILE A 133 -3.30 12.96 -7.06
CA ILE A 133 -4.39 13.14 -8.04
C ILE A 133 -4.01 14.19 -9.09
N SER A 134 -3.35 15.29 -8.70
CA SER A 134 -2.92 16.33 -9.64
C SER A 134 -1.94 15.86 -10.71
N ALA A 135 -1.24 14.74 -10.46
CA ALA A 135 -0.29 14.16 -11.40
C ALA A 135 -0.96 13.19 -12.40
N GLU A 136 -2.24 12.89 -12.23
CA GLU A 136 -3.02 12.05 -13.14
C GLU A 136 -3.35 12.79 -14.44
N SER A 137 -3.40 12.06 -15.55
CA SER A 137 -3.80 12.63 -16.85
C SER A 137 -5.28 13.02 -16.91
N SER A 138 -6.12 12.43 -16.06
CA SER A 138 -7.56 12.69 -15.97
C SER A 138 -7.99 12.64 -14.51
N ALA A 139 -7.60 13.67 -13.76
CA ALA A 139 -7.86 13.78 -12.33
C ALA A 139 -9.36 13.69 -12.00
N VAL A 140 -9.70 12.75 -11.12
CA VAL A 140 -11.01 12.67 -10.45
C VAL A 140 -10.79 13.13 -9.01
N TRP A 141 -11.55 14.13 -8.56
CA TRP A 141 -11.34 14.73 -7.24
C TRP A 141 -12.39 14.25 -6.24
N PRO A 142 -12.04 14.17 -4.93
CA PRO A 142 -13.04 14.07 -3.88
C PRO A 142 -14.04 15.23 -3.96
N SER A 143 -15.29 14.99 -3.57
CA SER A 143 -16.34 16.02 -3.55
C SER A 143 -16.02 17.18 -2.60
N SER A 144 -15.25 16.92 -1.54
CA SER A 144 -14.72 17.92 -0.62
C SER A 144 -13.49 17.39 0.13
N SER A 145 -12.72 18.31 0.74
CA SER A 145 -11.65 17.96 1.67
C SER A 145 -12.18 17.24 2.92
N ASP A 146 -13.41 17.54 3.32
CA ASP A 146 -14.04 16.93 4.49
C ASP A 146 -14.38 15.47 4.21
N ALA A 147 -14.93 15.16 3.02
CA ALA A 147 -15.18 13.78 2.61
C ALA A 147 -13.89 12.95 2.59
N LEU A 148 -12.79 13.51 2.08
CA LEU A 148 -11.46 12.87 2.16
C LEU A 148 -11.01 12.68 3.61
N THR A 149 -11.15 13.71 4.43
CA THR A 149 -10.60 13.74 5.77
C THR A 149 -11.35 12.82 6.73
N ASP A 150 -12.67 12.83 6.67
CA ASP A 150 -13.52 12.07 7.58
C ASP A 150 -13.54 10.58 7.20
N THR A 151 -13.59 10.28 5.90
CA THR A 151 -13.67 8.89 5.42
C THR A 151 -12.34 8.16 5.49
N TYR A 152 -11.21 8.83 5.17
CA TYR A 152 -9.93 8.14 4.96
C TYR A 152 -8.82 8.57 5.90
N ILE A 153 -8.68 9.88 6.15
CA ILE A 153 -7.52 10.38 6.93
C ILE A 153 -7.74 10.20 8.43
N THR A 154 -8.93 10.52 8.94
CA THR A 154 -9.22 10.43 10.37
C THR A 154 -9.07 9.01 10.92
N PRO A 155 -9.54 7.94 10.24
CA PRO A 155 -9.29 6.56 10.65
C PRO A 155 -7.82 6.23 10.89
N ILE A 156 -6.90 6.69 10.02
CA ILE A 156 -5.45 6.49 10.19
C ILE A 156 -4.97 7.10 11.52
N PHE A 157 -5.43 8.30 11.87
CA PHE A 157 -5.08 8.95 13.14
C PHE A 157 -5.69 8.23 14.35
N THR A 158 -6.89 7.66 14.19
CA THR A 158 -7.52 6.82 15.22
C THR A 158 -6.73 5.54 15.43
N TRP A 159 -6.43 4.81 14.35
CA TRP A 159 -5.67 3.55 14.39
C TRP A 159 -4.28 3.73 14.99
N THR A 160 -3.55 4.78 14.57
CA THR A 160 -2.19 5.03 15.05
C THR A 160 -2.13 5.51 16.51
N ALA A 161 -3.23 6.05 17.04
CA ALA A 161 -3.39 6.49 18.42
C ALA A 161 -2.29 7.45 18.93
N THR A 162 -1.70 8.27 18.04
CA THR A 162 -0.61 9.21 18.40
C THR A 162 -1.05 10.65 18.59
N GLY A 163 -2.35 10.91 18.66
CA GLY A 163 -2.93 12.25 18.79
C GLY A 163 -3.02 12.97 17.44
N SER A 164 -2.59 14.23 17.36
CA SER A 164 -2.73 15.04 16.13
C SER A 164 -1.58 14.90 15.13
N LYS A 165 -0.57 14.07 15.44
CA LYS A 165 0.63 13.89 14.62
C LYS A 165 1.12 12.45 14.65
N ILE A 166 1.41 11.86 13.50
CA ILE A 166 1.85 10.47 13.35
C ILE A 166 3.38 10.42 13.10
N PRO A 167 4.17 9.82 14.00
CA PRO A 167 5.59 9.54 13.76
C PRO A 167 5.79 8.54 12.61
N TYR A 168 6.98 8.56 12.01
CA TYR A 168 7.39 7.60 10.96
C TYR A 168 7.07 6.14 11.35
N THR A 169 7.45 5.72 12.56
CA THR A 169 7.25 4.32 13.01
C THR A 169 5.79 3.92 12.99
N ASN A 170 4.89 4.76 13.50
CA ASN A 170 3.46 4.46 13.55
C ASN A 170 2.81 4.49 12.17
N PHE A 171 3.21 5.42 11.30
CA PHE A 171 2.68 5.45 9.93
C PHE A 171 3.20 4.27 9.10
N ASN A 172 4.46 3.89 9.31
CA ASN A 172 5.01 2.68 8.72
C ASN A 172 4.28 1.44 9.26
N ASP A 173 4.01 1.34 10.56
CA ASP A 173 3.23 0.21 11.10
C ASP A 173 1.82 0.17 10.51
N TRP A 174 1.16 1.31 10.36
CA TRP A 174 -0.13 1.38 9.68
C TRP A 174 -0.06 0.80 8.26
N LEU A 175 0.97 1.14 7.47
CA LEU A 175 1.18 0.59 6.12
C LEU A 175 1.38 -0.95 6.08
N HIS A 176 1.64 -1.60 7.21
CA HIS A 176 1.93 -3.03 7.27
C HIS A 176 0.86 -3.84 8.02
N TYR A 177 0.07 -3.20 8.87
CA TYR A 177 -0.82 -3.88 9.82
C TYR A 177 -2.23 -3.30 9.91
N ALA A 178 -2.54 -2.22 9.19
CA ALA A 178 -3.90 -1.71 9.13
C ALA A 178 -4.84 -2.74 8.48
N PRO A 179 -6.11 -2.81 8.92
CA PRO A 179 -7.11 -3.67 8.30
C PRO A 179 -7.44 -3.19 6.88
N ASP A 180 -8.03 -4.09 6.07
CA ASP A 180 -8.44 -3.79 4.70
C ASP A 180 -9.63 -2.80 4.64
N ASP A 181 -10.44 -2.77 5.70
CA ASP A 181 -11.62 -1.94 5.90
C ASP A 181 -11.44 -0.96 7.07
N GLU A 182 -10.98 0.25 6.78
CA GLU A 182 -10.91 1.35 7.75
C GLU A 182 -12.30 1.80 8.27
N SER A 183 -13.41 1.21 7.79
CA SER A 183 -14.78 1.48 8.24
C SER A 183 -15.18 0.77 9.55
N ASP A 184 -14.39 -0.19 10.02
CA ASP A 184 -14.73 -1.05 11.16
C ASP A 184 -14.08 -0.64 12.50
N CYS A 185 -13.57 0.60 12.59
CA CYS A 185 -13.02 1.18 13.83
C CYS A 185 -13.83 2.37 14.37
#